data_AF-A0A6I5C7B2-F1
#
_entry.id   AF-A0A6I5C7B2-F1
#
_cell.length_a   1.000
_cell.length_b   1.000
_cell.length_c   1.000
_cell.angle_alpha   90.00
_cell.angle_beta   90.00
_cell.angle_gamma   90.00
#
_symmetry.space_group_name_H-M   'P 1'
#
loop_
_entity.id
_entity.type
_entity.pdbx_description
1 polymer ?
#
loop_
_entity_poly.entity_id
_entity_poly.type
_entity_poly.pdbx_seq_one_letter_code
_entity_poly.pdbx_strand_id
1 'polypeptide(L)'
;MTTPTVQLITVDSTAYGPYAGLLPKELGAYDAPLFTRRGAQHIMDDLLRHACGLSAAWEGQSVRFTWAPGYRGDKGGTEVVHPDRHGRYAIGGLWPWTEWDDELPHSAGQRAFAEGVREARAPRDRILPDGLQRLYDQGRAEAHSLTLLPLVAAVPTGCGEE
;
A
#
# COMPACT_ATOMS: atom_id res chain seq x y z
N MET A 1 11.96 9.16 -17.98
CA MET A 1 11.75 8.87 -16.54
C MET A 1 10.26 9.03 -16.29
N THR A 2 9.54 7.94 -16.05
CA THR A 2 8.11 7.95 -15.73
C THR A 2 7.92 8.52 -14.33
N THR A 3 6.99 9.47 -14.19
CA THR A 3 6.65 10.02 -12.87
C THR A 3 6.02 8.91 -12.03
N PRO A 4 6.46 8.71 -10.78
CA PRO A 4 5.88 7.71 -9.92
C PRO A 4 4.39 8.00 -9.73
N THR A 5 3.56 6.99 -9.98
CA THR A 5 2.10 7.11 -10.03
C THR A 5 1.48 6.22 -8.97
N VAL A 6 0.47 6.74 -8.27
CA VAL A 6 -0.35 5.94 -7.35
C VAL A 6 -1.33 5.13 -8.18
N GLN A 7 -1.33 3.82 -8.01
CA GLN A 7 -2.24 2.90 -8.68
C GLN A 7 -3.00 2.07 -7.64
N LEU A 8 -4.17 1.59 -8.03
CA LEU A 8 -4.95 0.64 -7.24
C LEU A 8 -4.53 -0.77 -7.65
N ILE A 9 -4.09 -1.55 -6.68
CA ILE A 9 -3.55 -2.88 -6.91
C ILE A 9 -4.14 -3.88 -5.93
N THR A 10 -4.11 -5.15 -6.31
CA THR A 10 -4.55 -6.26 -5.47
C THR A 10 -3.66 -7.49 -5.66
N VAL A 11 -3.78 -8.45 -4.75
CA VAL A 11 -3.16 -9.77 -4.92
C VAL A 11 -3.92 -10.50 -6.02
N ASP A 12 -3.19 -10.96 -7.03
CA ASP A 12 -3.76 -11.64 -8.19
C ASP A 12 -4.62 -12.84 -7.79
N SER A 13 -5.74 -13.01 -8.49
CA SER A 13 -6.73 -14.06 -8.24
C SER A 13 -7.32 -14.08 -6.82
N THR A 14 -7.40 -12.93 -6.13
CA THR A 14 -8.05 -12.79 -4.83
C THR A 14 -9.14 -11.70 -4.83
N ALA A 15 -10.02 -11.74 -3.83
CA ALA A 15 -10.99 -10.67 -3.57
C ALA A 15 -10.44 -9.55 -2.67
N TYR A 16 -9.11 -9.52 -2.45
CA TYR A 16 -8.47 -8.61 -1.52
C TYR A 16 -8.23 -7.22 -2.08
N GLY A 17 -7.79 -6.31 -1.22
CA GLY A 17 -7.62 -4.91 -1.59
C GLY A 17 -8.95 -4.17 -1.80
N PRO A 18 -8.98 -3.08 -2.58
CA PRO A 18 -7.84 -2.48 -3.25
C PRO A 18 -6.83 -1.87 -2.28
N TYR A 19 -5.56 -1.86 -2.69
CA TYR A 19 -4.49 -1.15 -2.01
C TYR A 19 -4.00 0.00 -2.89
N ALA A 20 -3.73 1.14 -2.27
CA ALA A 20 -3.02 2.22 -2.95
C ALA A 20 -1.51 1.92 -2.91
N GLY A 21 -0.90 1.70 -4.08
CA GLY A 21 0.53 1.48 -4.23
C GLY A 21 1.16 2.58 -5.07
N LEU A 22 2.33 3.08 -4.67
CA LEU A 22 3.13 3.98 -5.50
C LEU A 22 4.13 3.18 -6.31
N LEU A 23 4.06 3.30 -7.63
CA LEU A 23 4.95 2.61 -8.56
C LEU A 23 5.81 3.58 -9.37
N PRO A 24 7.10 3.30 -9.58
CA PRO A 24 7.96 4.09 -10.46
C PRO A 24 7.75 3.82 -11.96
N LYS A 25 7.12 2.68 -12.29
CA LYS A 25 6.83 2.18 -13.65
C LYS A 25 5.49 1.42 -13.66
N GLU A 26 5.13 0.83 -14.79
CA GLU A 26 4.01 -0.11 -14.89
C GLU A 26 4.18 -1.30 -13.93
N LEU A 27 3.07 -1.77 -13.38
CA LEU A 27 3.04 -2.86 -12.40
C LEU A 27 3.42 -4.19 -13.05
N GLY A 28 4.57 -4.75 -12.68
CA GLY A 28 4.87 -6.15 -12.88
C GLY A 28 4.34 -7.00 -11.72
N ALA A 29 4.01 -8.27 -12.01
CA ALA A 29 3.42 -9.18 -11.03
C ALA A 29 4.26 -9.31 -9.74
N TYR A 30 5.58 -9.29 -9.80
CA TYR A 30 6.43 -9.43 -8.61
C TYR A 30 7.18 -8.15 -8.25
N ASP A 31 6.79 -7.01 -8.82
CA ASP A 31 7.38 -5.74 -8.45
C ASP A 31 7.08 -5.42 -6.97
N ALA A 32 7.81 -4.44 -6.41
CA ALA A 32 7.64 -3.98 -5.05
C ALA A 32 7.05 -2.56 -5.01
N PRO A 33 5.72 -2.40 -5.19
CA PRO A 33 5.05 -1.13 -4.94
C PRO A 33 5.34 -0.61 -3.53
N LEU A 34 5.39 0.71 -3.41
CA LEU A 34 5.55 1.37 -2.12
C LEU A 34 4.17 1.60 -1.49
N PHE A 35 4.01 1.16 -0.25
CA PHE A 35 2.78 1.28 0.55
C PHE A 35 3.03 2.14 1.77
N THR A 36 2.00 2.83 2.27
CA THR A 36 2.08 3.45 3.61
C THR A 36 2.07 2.36 4.68
N ARG A 37 2.37 2.73 5.94
CA ARG A 37 2.21 1.82 7.08
C ARG A 37 0.81 1.24 7.19
N ARG A 38 -0.22 2.05 6.91
CA ARG A 38 -1.62 1.61 6.98
C ARG A 38 -1.97 0.69 5.81
N GLY A 39 -1.49 0.99 4.60
CA GLY A 39 -1.58 0.08 3.46
C GLY A 39 -0.91 -1.26 3.75
N ALA A 40 0.30 -1.25 4.33
CA ALA A 40 1.00 -2.46 4.76
C ALA A 40 0.19 -3.24 5.81
N GLN A 41 -0.40 -2.58 6.81
CA GLN A 41 -1.29 -3.23 7.77
C GLN A 41 -2.49 -3.88 7.08
N HIS A 42 -3.14 -3.20 6.13
CA HIS A 42 -4.28 -3.76 5.42
C HIS A 42 -3.91 -5.04 4.65
N ILE A 43 -2.75 -5.05 3.97
CA ILE A 43 -2.20 -6.25 3.32
C ILE A 43 -1.98 -7.36 4.35
N MET A 44 -1.35 -7.05 5.49
CA MET A 44 -1.11 -8.04 6.55
C MET A 44 -2.41 -8.63 7.10
N ASP A 45 -3.43 -7.81 7.31
CA ASP A 45 -4.73 -8.25 7.81
C ASP A 45 -5.42 -9.20 6.80
N ASP A 46 -5.33 -8.90 5.50
CA ASP A 46 -5.85 -9.77 4.45
C ASP A 46 -5.06 -11.08 4.33
N LEU A 47 -3.73 -11.04 4.51
CA LEU A 47 -2.91 -12.25 4.56
C LEU A 47 -3.30 -13.14 5.74
N LEU A 48 -3.51 -12.58 6.94
CA LEU A 48 -3.88 -13.35 8.13
C LEU A 48 -5.25 -14.03 8.01
N ARG A 49 -6.15 -13.51 7.17
CA ARG A 49 -7.46 -14.14 6.88
C ARG A 49 -7.32 -15.42 6.06
N HIS A 50 -6.24 -15.58 5.32
CA HIS A 50 -5.97 -16.79 4.55
C HIS A 50 -4.82 -17.59 5.17
N ALA A 51 -5.12 -18.81 5.61
CA ALA A 51 -4.11 -19.76 6.08
C ALA A 51 -3.30 -20.37 4.91
N CYS A 52 -2.75 -19.54 4.03
CA CYS A 52 -2.02 -19.95 2.83
C CYS A 52 -0.53 -20.25 3.09
N GLY A 53 -0.14 -20.41 4.36
CA GLY A 53 1.26 -20.66 4.73
C GLY A 53 2.14 -19.42 4.71
N LEU A 54 1.56 -18.23 4.57
CA LEU A 54 2.23 -16.93 4.69
C LEU A 54 1.68 -16.18 5.91
N SER A 55 2.55 -15.54 6.66
CA SER A 55 2.21 -14.71 7.82
C SER A 55 3.06 -13.46 7.84
N ALA A 56 2.59 -12.43 8.53
CA ALA A 56 3.31 -11.17 8.67
C ALA A 56 3.12 -10.59 10.07
N ALA A 57 4.17 -9.98 10.61
CA ALA A 57 4.14 -9.31 11.90
C ALA A 57 5.00 -8.04 11.91
N TRP A 58 4.61 -7.07 12.74
CA TRP A 58 5.43 -5.90 12.98
C TRP A 58 6.60 -6.20 13.91
N GLU A 59 7.78 -5.75 13.53
CA GLU A 59 8.98 -5.74 14.35
C GLU A 59 9.47 -4.30 14.49
N GLY A 60 8.95 -3.64 15.53
CA GLY A 60 9.12 -2.19 15.71
C GLY A 60 8.54 -1.43 14.51
N GLN A 61 9.42 -0.82 13.72
CA GLN A 61 9.03 -0.06 12.52
C GLN A 61 9.01 -0.90 11.23
N SER A 62 9.50 -2.13 11.25
CA SER A 62 9.64 -2.99 10.07
C SER A 62 8.56 -4.05 10.03
N VAL A 63 8.25 -4.59 8.85
CA VAL A 63 7.36 -5.75 8.70
C VAL A 63 8.21 -6.98 8.44
N ARG A 64 8.01 -8.06 9.20
CA ARG A 64 8.56 -9.38 8.89
C ARG A 64 7.48 -10.25 8.26
N PHE A 65 7.70 -10.66 7.03
CA PHE A 65 6.97 -11.74 6.37
C PHE A 65 7.64 -13.08 6.66
N THR A 66 6.85 -14.12 6.88
CA THR A 66 7.31 -15.49 7.12
C THR A 66 6.44 -16.45 6.33
N TRP A 67 7.05 -17.30 5.51
CA TRP A 67 6.36 -18.34 4.76
C TRP A 67 6.83 -19.74 5.15
N ALA A 68 5.89 -20.67 5.18
CA ALA A 68 6.12 -22.07 5.49
C ALA A 68 6.79 -22.79 4.30
N PRO A 69 7.48 -23.92 4.56
CA PRO A 69 7.92 -24.82 3.51
C PRO A 69 6.74 -25.26 2.64
N GLY A 70 6.93 -25.28 1.32
CA GLY A 70 5.90 -25.61 0.34
C GLY A 70 5.11 -24.40 -0.18
N TYR A 71 5.21 -23.22 0.44
CA TYR A 71 4.68 -21.99 -0.13
C TYR A 71 5.36 -21.71 -1.48
N ARG A 72 4.59 -21.77 -2.57
CA ARG A 72 5.09 -21.65 -3.96
C ARG A 72 6.26 -22.58 -4.32
N GLY A 73 6.39 -23.71 -3.63
CA GLY A 73 7.49 -24.67 -3.84
C GLY A 73 8.81 -24.28 -3.14
N ASP A 74 8.83 -23.23 -2.33
CA ASP A 74 10.00 -22.79 -1.57
C ASP A 74 10.23 -23.62 -0.30
N LYS A 75 11.45 -23.55 0.23
CA LYS A 75 11.86 -24.25 1.47
C LYS A 75 11.35 -23.59 2.76
N GLY A 76 10.53 -22.53 2.65
CA GLY A 76 10.18 -21.66 3.76
C GLY A 76 11.26 -20.60 4.00
N GLY A 77 10.88 -19.49 4.62
CA GLY A 77 11.78 -18.36 4.81
C GLY A 77 11.14 -17.16 5.47
N THR A 78 11.94 -16.12 5.61
CA THR A 78 11.51 -14.84 6.17
C THR A 78 12.07 -13.69 5.35
N GLU A 79 11.29 -12.63 5.21
CA GLU A 79 11.72 -11.37 4.59
C GLU A 79 11.35 -10.21 5.51
N VAL A 80 12.29 -9.27 5.70
CA VAL A 80 12.06 -8.08 6.52
C VAL A 80 12.03 -6.86 5.61
N VAL A 81 10.89 -6.16 5.61
CA VAL A 81 10.68 -4.93 4.87
C VAL A 81 10.82 -3.74 5.82
N HIS A 82 11.84 -2.92 5.55
CA HIS A 82 12.07 -1.68 6.27
C HIS A 82 11.36 -0.51 5.57
N PRO A 83 10.85 0.48 6.32
CA PRO A 83 10.32 1.69 5.72
C PRO A 83 11.45 2.51 5.09
N ASP A 84 11.14 3.19 3.99
CA ASP A 84 12.01 4.21 3.41
C ASP A 84 12.04 5.48 4.29
N ARG A 85 12.83 6.49 3.89
CA ARG A 85 12.91 7.79 4.57
C ARG A 85 11.57 8.56 4.65
N HIS A 86 10.55 8.12 3.94
CA HIS A 86 9.20 8.69 3.93
C HIS A 86 8.19 7.82 4.69
N GLY A 87 8.64 6.73 5.34
CA GLY A 87 7.76 5.80 6.05
C GLY A 87 6.99 4.84 5.12
N ARG A 88 7.47 4.62 3.89
CA ARG A 88 6.82 3.75 2.90
C ARG A 88 7.53 2.40 2.81
N TYR A 89 6.76 1.34 2.64
CA TYR A 89 7.21 -0.06 2.65
C TYR A 89 7.17 -0.60 1.22
N ALA A 90 8.30 -1.08 0.71
CA ALA A 90 8.37 -1.76 -0.59
C ALA A 90 7.99 -3.23 -0.39
N ILE A 91 6.76 -3.61 -0.77
CA ILE A 91 6.26 -4.98 -0.57
C ILE A 91 6.07 -5.62 -1.94
N GLY A 92 6.84 -6.67 -2.24
CA GLY A 92 6.83 -7.37 -3.53
C GLY A 92 7.44 -8.76 -3.42
N GLY A 93 7.50 -9.49 -4.53
CA GLY A 93 8.16 -10.81 -4.61
C GLY A 93 7.42 -11.99 -3.95
N LEU A 94 6.60 -11.75 -2.94
CA LEU A 94 5.91 -12.79 -2.16
C LEU A 94 4.72 -13.41 -2.91
N TRP A 95 3.95 -12.59 -3.63
CA TRP A 95 2.81 -13.01 -4.45
C TRP A 95 2.74 -12.17 -5.72
N PRO A 96 2.04 -12.68 -6.76
CA PRO A 96 1.72 -11.86 -7.91
C PRO A 96 0.74 -10.73 -7.54
N TRP A 97 1.09 -9.50 -7.87
CA TRP A 97 0.22 -8.35 -7.92
C TRP A 97 -0.50 -8.29 -9.27
N THR A 98 -1.71 -7.74 -9.25
CA THR A 98 -2.44 -7.32 -10.45
C THR A 98 -3.07 -5.95 -10.22
N GLU A 99 -3.41 -5.26 -11.31
CA GLU A 99 -4.19 -4.03 -11.22
C GLU A 99 -5.57 -4.36 -10.64
N TRP A 100 -6.05 -3.51 -9.74
CA TRP A 100 -7.41 -3.63 -9.28
C TRP A 100 -8.33 -3.04 -10.35
N ASP A 101 -9.07 -3.91 -11.04
CA ASP A 101 -10.10 -3.53 -12.01
C ASP A 101 -11.49 -3.52 -11.37
N ASP A 102 -12.45 -2.87 -12.03
CA ASP A 102 -13.86 -2.86 -11.63
C ASP A 102 -14.64 -4.08 -12.18
N GLU A 103 -13.97 -5.06 -12.82
CA GLU A 103 -14.60 -6.21 -13.48
C GLU A 103 -14.95 -7.35 -12.50
N LEU A 104 -14.23 -7.43 -11.37
CA LEU A 104 -14.55 -8.36 -10.27
C LEU A 104 -15.62 -7.81 -9.31
N PRO A 105 -16.43 -8.66 -8.65
CA PRO A 105 -17.44 -8.20 -7.70
C PRO A 105 -16.81 -7.62 -6.44
N HIS A 106 -16.80 -6.28 -6.34
CA HIS A 106 -16.28 -5.54 -5.19
C HIS A 106 -17.39 -5.03 -4.27
N SER A 107 -17.10 -4.99 -2.97
CA SER A 107 -17.97 -4.35 -1.99
C SER A 107 -18.09 -2.84 -2.24
N ALA A 108 -19.20 -2.24 -1.80
CA ALA A 108 -19.38 -0.79 -1.87
C ALA A 108 -18.24 -0.03 -1.15
N GLY A 109 -17.68 -0.62 -0.09
CA GLY A 109 -16.56 -0.03 0.64
C GLY A 109 -15.25 -0.01 -0.14
N GLN A 110 -14.93 -1.10 -0.85
CA GLN A 110 -13.76 -1.17 -1.74
C GLN A 110 -13.86 -0.13 -2.87
N ARG A 111 -15.06 0.02 -3.46
CA ARG A 111 -15.31 1.03 -4.48
C ARG A 111 -15.16 2.46 -3.94
N ALA A 112 -15.72 2.75 -2.76
CA ALA A 112 -15.57 4.07 -2.14
C ALA A 112 -14.11 4.41 -1.87
N PHE A 113 -13.31 3.46 -1.37
CA PHE A 113 -11.87 3.64 -1.19
C PHE A 113 -11.15 3.88 -2.52
N ALA A 114 -11.42 3.07 -3.55
CA ALA A 114 -10.84 3.21 -4.88
C ALA A 114 -11.14 4.59 -5.50
N GLU A 115 -12.39 5.03 -5.42
CA GLU A 115 -12.80 6.37 -5.83
C GLU A 115 -12.02 7.45 -5.07
N GLY A 116 -11.84 7.28 -3.75
CA GLY A 116 -11.02 8.17 -2.94
C GLY A 116 -9.58 8.26 -3.44
N VAL A 117 -8.94 7.14 -3.77
CA VAL A 117 -7.58 7.14 -4.32
C VAL A 117 -7.52 7.86 -5.68
N ARG A 118 -8.47 7.57 -6.58
CA ARG A 118 -8.55 8.16 -7.93
C ARG A 118 -8.81 9.67 -7.88
N GLU A 119 -9.65 10.11 -6.96
CA GLU A 119 -10.05 11.51 -6.80
C GLU A 119 -9.15 12.28 -5.81
N ALA A 120 -8.05 11.72 -5.33
CA ALA A 120 -7.23 12.33 -4.28
C ALA A 120 -6.82 13.78 -4.60
N ARG A 121 -6.61 14.14 -5.87
CA ARG A 121 -6.24 15.50 -6.29
C ARG A 121 -7.42 16.38 -6.71
N ALA A 122 -8.63 15.84 -6.81
CA ALA A 122 -9.83 16.58 -7.20
C ALA A 122 -10.43 17.35 -6.01
N PRO A 123 -11.28 18.37 -6.23
CA PRO A 123 -12.06 18.99 -5.16
C PRO A 123 -12.90 17.98 -4.34
N ARG A 124 -13.19 18.32 -3.08
CA ARG A 124 -13.94 17.45 -2.16
C ARG A 124 -15.44 17.77 -2.21
N ASP A 125 -16.05 17.48 -3.34
CA ASP A 125 -17.46 17.83 -3.57
C ASP A 125 -18.41 16.62 -3.48
N ARG A 126 -17.84 15.40 -3.37
CA ARG A 126 -18.59 14.15 -3.29
C ARG A 126 -19.11 13.91 -1.87
N ILE A 127 -20.41 13.64 -1.75
CA ILE A 127 -21.09 13.27 -0.51
C ILE A 127 -21.56 11.82 -0.63
N LEU A 128 -21.06 10.96 0.24
CA LEU A 128 -21.45 9.55 0.36
C LEU A 128 -22.11 9.29 1.72
N PRO A 129 -22.87 8.18 1.89
CA PRO A 129 -23.31 7.74 3.22
C PRO A 129 -22.13 7.59 4.18
N ASP A 130 -22.30 7.92 5.46
CA ASP A 130 -21.21 8.05 6.45
C ASP A 130 -20.19 6.89 6.45
N GLY A 131 -20.66 5.64 6.33
CA GLY A 131 -19.81 4.45 6.27
C GLY A 131 -18.90 4.40 5.03
N LEU A 132 -19.40 4.89 3.88
CA LEU A 132 -18.66 4.97 2.62
C LEU A 132 -17.81 6.23 2.55
N GLN A 133 -18.29 7.35 3.09
CA GLN A 133 -17.54 8.60 3.16
C GLN A 133 -16.21 8.41 3.88
N ARG A 134 -16.21 7.69 5.00
CA ARG A 134 -14.97 7.36 5.73
C ARG A 134 -13.98 6.59 4.87
N LEU A 135 -14.44 5.60 4.10
CA LEU A 135 -13.59 4.78 3.24
C LEU A 135 -13.05 5.57 2.05
N TYR A 136 -13.86 6.46 1.49
CA TYR A 136 -13.45 7.41 0.46
C TYR A 136 -12.36 8.37 0.98
N ASP A 137 -12.57 9.01 2.12
CA ASP A 137 -11.58 9.91 2.71
C ASP A 137 -10.28 9.19 3.08
N GLN A 138 -10.38 7.93 3.50
CA GLN A 138 -9.24 7.05 3.71
C GLN A 138 -8.45 6.79 2.41
N GLY A 139 -9.13 6.51 1.29
CA GLY A 139 -8.48 6.33 -0.01
C GLY A 139 -7.72 7.58 -0.44
N ARG A 140 -8.34 8.76 -0.29
CA ARG A 140 -7.68 10.05 -0.57
C ARG A 140 -6.43 10.26 0.28
N ALA A 141 -6.52 10.00 1.59
CA ALA A 141 -5.42 10.19 2.52
C ALA A 141 -4.21 9.28 2.22
N GLU A 142 -4.45 8.04 1.80
CA GLU A 142 -3.38 7.12 1.35
C GLU A 142 -2.66 7.64 0.14
N ALA A 143 -3.41 7.97 -0.92
CA ALA A 143 -2.85 8.48 -2.15
C ALA A 143 -2.02 9.74 -1.91
N HIS A 144 -2.51 10.66 -1.07
CA HIS A 144 -1.73 11.81 -0.64
C HIS A 144 -0.45 11.40 0.08
N SER A 145 -0.54 10.58 1.12
CA SER A 145 0.60 10.16 1.93
C SER A 145 1.72 9.49 1.11
N LEU A 146 1.34 8.69 0.11
CA LEU A 146 2.29 8.07 -0.82
C LEU A 146 3.04 9.10 -1.67
N THR A 147 2.38 10.18 -2.06
CA THR A 147 2.92 11.25 -2.91
C THR A 147 3.63 12.36 -2.16
N LEU A 148 3.57 12.40 -0.82
CA LEU A 148 4.32 13.36 -0.02
C LEU A 148 5.83 13.06 -0.12
N LEU A 149 6.56 13.97 -0.78
CA LEU A 149 8.01 14.08 -0.70
C LEU A 149 8.43 14.34 0.75
N PRO A 150 9.70 14.09 1.16
CA PRO A 150 10.05 14.27 2.55
C PRO A 150 9.81 15.76 2.85
N LEU A 151 9.20 16.06 4.00
CA LEU A 151 9.52 17.30 4.68
C LEU A 151 11.05 17.24 4.83
N VAL A 152 11.77 17.91 3.93
CA VAL A 152 13.14 18.31 4.22
C VAL A 152 12.95 19.14 5.47
N ALA A 153 13.25 18.53 6.62
CA ALA A 153 13.39 19.26 7.85
C ALA A 153 14.35 20.38 7.49
N ALA A 154 13.83 21.60 7.39
CA ALA A 154 14.65 22.77 7.26
C ALA A 154 15.52 22.74 8.52
N VAL A 155 16.76 22.25 8.35
CA VAL A 155 17.78 22.33 9.38
C VAL A 155 17.91 23.83 9.62
N PRO A 156 17.54 24.35 10.80
CA PRO A 156 17.84 25.74 11.09
C PRO A 156 19.36 25.83 11.04
N THR A 157 19.88 26.55 10.04
CA THR A 157 21.30 26.86 9.95
C THR A 157 21.60 27.86 11.06
N GLY A 158 21.79 27.34 12.27
CA GLY A 158 22.40 28.06 13.37
C GLY A 158 23.91 27.94 13.25
N CYS A 159 24.54 28.94 12.64
CA CYS A 159 25.89 29.44 12.89
C CYS A 159 25.74 30.96 12.68
N GLY A 160 25.94 31.87 13.64
CA GLY A 160 27.01 31.91 14.63
C GLY A 160 28.22 32.57 13.98
N GLU A 161 28.32 33.90 14.10
CA GLU A 161 29.50 34.79 13.94
C GLU A 161 29.01 36.19 14.35
N GLU A 162 29.19 36.55 15.64
CA GLU A 162 30.21 37.49 16.16
C GLU A 162 29.96 38.96 15.82
#